data_AF-A0A955RCA2-F1
#
_entry.id   AF-A0A955RCA2-F1
#
_cell.length_a   1.000
_cell.length_b   1.000
_cell.length_c   1.000
_cell.angle_alpha   90.00
_cell.angle_beta   90.00
_cell.angle_gamma   90.00
#
_symmetry.space_group_name_H-M   'P 1'
#
loop_
_entity.id
_entity.type
_entity.pdbx_description
1 polymer ?
#
loop_
_entity_poly.entity_id
_entity_poly.type
_entity_poly.pdbx_seq_one_letter_code
_entity_poly.pdbx_strand_id
1 'polypeptide(L)'
;MLLLCAQALAQTLPSDVSISTLGVQSWTASALAETDVDAVLGQRLRWTLTDRASEGTAALLLVDARFTVDPTGGDPAFEWSQVRQLGVQLAGPKLTLDLGRAQVLRGGPRLVDGVQALVRATDTLEVGGWAGLQPDLFTTLPRFRPGVGPVVAYASPNVQASLVGDLTVYGGELDRVGALSMFRFAAERAAEVSARVDLEAVGDEGPRLVDGLLRASVVPVDAFRVDAFYDAFSSYLYQASTTLDPDRQRFDDRLGAISQANDLTQDTLDPRLNHLVGLGARVQPRTKGAAPRVLVEARDRFHPDPDNRFVRLHGQAGAVNLGGAVDVLADGNWIAVDGGTQIDAGLMAVVAPGPVSVDGSFRLLQVSDDDGGDLQPSGWYADLFLDVVSEGADLLLTAGVSVANEPDLDQQDRAYGAFLTMSKYVRPPRR
;
A
#
# COMPACT_ATOMS: atom_id res chain seq x y z
N MET A 1 4.33 -5.29 -7.18
CA MET A 1 5.18 -5.60 -6.01
C MET A 1 4.32 -5.91 -4.78
N LEU A 2 3.46 -6.95 -4.85
CA LEU A 2 2.38 -7.25 -3.90
C LEU A 2 2.64 -8.56 -3.12
N LEU A 3 3.91 -8.80 -2.79
CA LEU A 3 4.40 -9.99 -2.09
C LEU A 3 5.01 -9.57 -0.74
N LEU A 4 4.23 -8.84 0.06
CA LEU A 4 4.59 -8.53 1.44
C LEU A 4 3.96 -9.58 2.37
N CYS A 5 4.75 -10.63 2.55
CA CYS A 5 4.99 -11.29 3.83
C CYS A 5 3.83 -12.06 4.49
N ALA A 6 3.46 -13.18 3.86
CA ALA A 6 2.96 -14.37 4.55
C ALA A 6 4.06 -15.12 5.35
N GLN A 7 4.99 -14.41 5.99
CA GLN A 7 6.04 -15.00 6.82
C GLN A 7 6.02 -14.40 8.23
N ALA A 8 5.24 -15.02 9.13
CA ALA A 8 5.53 -14.94 10.57
C ALA A 8 4.91 -16.08 11.39
N LEU A 9 4.85 -17.30 10.86
CA LEU A 9 4.69 -18.53 11.67
C LEU A 9 5.67 -19.60 11.19
N ALA A 10 6.96 -19.30 11.33
CA ALA A 10 8.02 -20.29 11.39
C ALA A 10 8.97 -19.87 12.51
N GLN A 11 9.05 -20.70 13.55
CA GLN A 11 9.79 -20.47 14.79
C GLN A 11 11.30 -20.70 14.60
N THR A 12 11.96 -19.89 13.78
CA THR A 12 13.42 -19.70 13.85
C THR A 12 13.68 -18.31 14.40
N LEU A 13 14.74 -18.13 15.20
CA LEU A 13 15.16 -16.78 15.64
C LEU A 13 15.15 -15.85 14.42
N PRO A 14 14.37 -14.76 14.45
CA PRO A 14 14.28 -13.87 13.31
C PRO A 14 15.64 -13.19 13.13
N SER A 15 16.20 -13.23 11.92
CA SER A 15 17.46 -12.54 11.63
C SER A 15 17.30 -11.04 11.87
N ASP A 16 18.26 -10.44 12.58
CA ASP A 16 18.36 -8.99 12.69
C ASP A 16 18.42 -8.36 11.29
N VAL A 17 17.77 -7.22 11.11
CA VAL A 17 17.78 -6.48 9.84
C VAL A 17 17.74 -4.99 10.14
N SER A 18 18.60 -4.23 9.47
CA SER A 18 18.44 -2.77 9.35
C SER A 18 18.41 -2.38 7.89
N ILE A 19 17.47 -1.51 7.54
CA ILE A 19 17.39 -0.83 6.25
C ILE A 19 17.26 0.65 6.54
N SER A 20 18.26 1.41 6.13
CA SER A 20 18.23 2.87 6.20
C SER A 20 18.11 3.41 4.78
N THR A 21 17.16 4.30 4.55
CA THR A 21 16.88 4.91 3.25
C THR A 21 17.04 6.42 3.36
N LEU A 22 17.77 7.00 2.42
CA LEU A 22 17.88 8.44 2.21
C LEU A 22 17.56 8.70 0.74
N GLY A 23 16.78 9.73 0.45
CA GLY A 23 16.54 10.14 -0.92
C GLY A 23 16.14 11.59 -1.05
N VAL A 24 16.12 12.03 -2.30
CA VAL A 24 15.63 13.34 -2.72
C VAL A 24 14.75 13.12 -3.94
N GLN A 25 13.64 13.83 -4.01
CA GLN A 25 12.80 13.95 -5.20
C GLN A 25 12.59 15.43 -5.50
N SER A 26 12.44 15.77 -6.77
CA SER A 26 12.14 17.13 -7.20
C SER A 26 11.11 17.10 -8.30
N TRP A 27 10.16 18.04 -8.26
CA TRP A 27 9.13 18.21 -9.27
C TRP A 27 9.05 19.67 -9.69
N THR A 28 9.10 19.90 -11.00
CA THR A 28 8.88 21.22 -11.59
C THR A 28 7.70 21.13 -12.55
N ALA A 29 6.66 21.92 -12.30
CA ALA A 29 5.50 22.03 -13.19
C ALA A 29 5.41 23.44 -13.78
N SER A 30 5.20 23.53 -15.09
CA SER A 30 5.12 24.82 -15.78
C SER A 30 3.96 25.69 -15.31
N ALA A 31 2.82 25.09 -14.96
CA ALA A 31 1.64 25.81 -14.45
C ALA A 31 1.88 26.48 -13.09
N LEU A 32 2.80 25.95 -12.28
CA LEU A 32 3.06 26.42 -10.92
C LEU A 32 4.25 27.38 -10.84
N ALA A 33 5.12 27.42 -11.87
CA ALA A 33 6.38 28.17 -11.87
C ALA A 33 7.28 27.93 -10.64
N GLU A 34 7.02 26.87 -9.90
CA GLU A 34 7.68 26.49 -8.66
C GLU A 34 8.31 25.10 -8.84
N THR A 35 9.44 24.89 -8.16
CA THR A 35 10.09 23.59 -8.07
C THR A 35 10.00 23.13 -6.63
N ASP A 36 9.27 22.04 -6.45
CA ASP A 36 9.17 21.36 -5.18
C ASP A 36 10.33 20.38 -5.03
N VAL A 37 10.92 20.30 -3.85
CA VAL A 37 12.06 19.42 -3.58
C VAL A 37 11.83 18.75 -2.24
N ASP A 38 11.72 17.43 -2.21
CA ASP A 38 11.51 16.71 -0.96
C ASP A 38 12.70 15.84 -0.62
N ALA A 39 13.10 15.85 0.65
CA ALA A 39 14.02 14.88 1.21
C ALA A 39 13.25 13.73 1.85
N VAL A 40 13.54 12.50 1.43
CA VAL A 40 12.93 11.27 1.97
C VAL A 40 13.90 10.57 2.91
N LEU A 41 13.42 10.25 4.11
CA LEU A 41 14.17 9.51 5.13
C LEU A 41 13.36 8.28 5.54
N GLY A 42 14.00 7.12 5.60
CA GLY A 42 13.35 5.86 5.98
C GLY A 42 14.23 5.02 6.89
N GLN A 43 13.62 4.36 7.87
CA GLN A 43 14.30 3.40 8.73
C GLN A 43 13.38 2.22 9.00
N ARG A 44 13.85 1.02 8.62
CA ARG A 44 13.29 -0.25 9.06
C ARG A 44 14.31 -1.01 9.87
N LEU A 45 14.00 -1.30 11.12
CA LEU A 45 14.89 -1.90 12.09
C LEU A 45 14.23 -3.07 12.78
N ARG A 46 14.96 -4.17 12.89
CA ARG A 46 14.68 -5.28 13.78
C ARG A 46 16.00 -5.73 14.39
N TRP A 47 16.19 -5.44 15.66
CA TRP A 47 17.42 -5.81 16.38
C TRP A 47 17.12 -6.59 17.65
N THR A 48 17.79 -7.71 17.80
CA THR A 48 17.75 -8.53 19.01
C THR A 48 18.61 -7.89 20.08
N LEU A 49 17.96 -7.36 21.13
CA LEU A 49 18.60 -6.72 22.26
C LEU A 49 19.10 -7.74 23.28
N THR A 50 18.39 -8.87 23.42
CA THR A 50 18.76 -9.96 24.31
C THR A 50 18.58 -11.30 23.61
N ASP A 51 19.65 -12.10 23.61
CA ASP A 51 19.59 -13.47 23.13
C ASP A 51 18.84 -14.39 24.10
N ARG A 52 18.22 -15.45 23.56
CA ARG A 52 17.62 -16.53 24.36
C ARG A 52 18.70 -17.34 25.09
N ALA A 53 19.30 -16.78 26.13
CA ALA A 53 20.09 -17.56 27.06
C ALA A 53 19.13 -18.37 27.96
N SER A 54 18.95 -19.64 27.60
CA SER A 54 18.37 -20.77 28.37
C SER A 54 16.96 -20.69 28.98
N GLU A 55 16.38 -19.53 29.29
CA GLU A 55 15.06 -19.40 29.98
C GLU A 55 14.01 -18.57 29.21
N GLY A 56 14.33 -18.18 27.97
CA GLY A 56 13.35 -18.11 26.88
C GLY A 56 12.45 -16.87 26.82
N THR A 57 13.02 -15.68 26.64
CA THR A 57 12.33 -14.51 26.04
C THR A 57 13.38 -13.67 25.33
N ALA A 58 13.16 -13.35 24.05
CA ALA A 58 14.03 -12.43 23.31
C ALA A 58 13.40 -11.03 23.31
N ALA A 59 14.18 -9.99 23.62
CA ALA A 59 13.76 -8.62 23.43
C ALA A 59 14.21 -8.13 22.05
N LEU A 60 13.29 -7.58 21.26
CA LEU A 60 13.53 -7.06 19.93
C LEU A 60 13.18 -5.57 19.89
N LEU A 61 14.10 -4.72 19.43
CA LEU A 61 13.78 -3.35 19.02
C LEU A 61 13.21 -3.38 17.60
N LEU A 62 12.05 -2.76 17.42
CA LEU A 62 11.33 -2.71 16.14
C LEU A 62 11.08 -1.25 15.75
N VAL A 63 11.54 -0.87 14.56
CA VAL A 63 11.31 0.45 13.96
C VAL A 63 10.85 0.26 12.51
N ASP A 64 9.80 0.96 12.11
CA ASP A 64 9.34 1.08 10.74
C ASP A 64 8.77 2.49 10.59
N ALA A 65 9.61 3.39 10.08
CA ALA A 65 9.31 4.81 9.96
C ALA A 65 9.81 5.38 8.63
N ARG A 66 9.04 6.30 8.06
CA ARG A 66 9.39 7.08 6.87
C ARG A 66 8.94 8.53 7.05
N PHE A 67 9.75 9.46 6.58
CA PHE A 67 9.54 10.90 6.67
C PHE A 67 9.85 11.55 5.33
N THR A 68 9.11 12.61 5.03
CA THR A 68 9.36 13.53 3.94
C THR A 68 9.49 14.93 4.51
N VAL A 69 10.51 15.66 4.08
CA VAL A 69 10.82 17.01 4.54
C VAL A 69 10.94 17.91 3.32
N ASP A 70 10.19 19.02 3.31
CA ASP A 70 10.40 20.13 2.39
C ASP A 70 11.52 21.01 2.98
N PRO A 71 12.73 21.02 2.38
CA PRO A 71 13.84 21.85 2.81
C PRO A 71 13.77 23.28 2.25
N THR A 72 12.79 23.59 1.40
CA THR A 72 12.66 24.85 0.65
C THR A 72 11.60 25.78 1.23
N GLY A 73 10.58 25.24 1.90
CA GLY A 73 9.66 26.00 2.75
C GLY A 73 10.41 26.67 3.91
N GLY A 74 10.12 27.96 4.18
CA GLY A 74 10.86 28.82 5.11
C GLY A 74 10.92 28.36 6.58
N ASP A 75 10.28 27.25 6.93
CA ASP A 75 10.44 26.49 8.18
C ASP A 75 10.44 25.00 7.78
N PRO A 76 11.49 24.20 8.07
CA PRO A 76 11.54 22.79 7.68
C PRO A 76 10.51 21.98 8.46
N ALA A 77 9.26 22.02 7.98
CA ALA A 77 8.19 21.19 8.46
C ALA A 77 8.36 19.79 7.85
N PHE A 78 8.09 18.76 8.65
CA PHE A 78 7.78 17.46 8.07
C PHE A 78 6.54 17.63 7.22
N GLU A 79 6.72 17.58 5.90
CA GLU A 79 5.60 17.52 4.96
C GLU A 79 4.81 16.23 5.22
N TRP A 80 5.52 15.13 5.49
CA TRP A 80 4.90 13.85 5.75
C TRP A 80 5.68 13.00 6.77
N SER A 81 4.93 12.27 7.60
CA SER A 81 5.48 11.29 8.53
C SER A 81 4.60 10.05 8.62
N GLN A 82 5.22 8.89 8.47
CA GLN A 82 4.59 7.60 8.63
C GLN A 82 5.42 6.74 9.58
N VAL A 83 4.93 6.56 10.80
CA VAL A 83 5.51 5.62 11.76
C VAL A 83 4.54 4.46 11.92
N ARG A 84 4.90 3.30 11.37
CA ARG A 84 4.11 2.06 11.47
C ARG A 84 4.51 1.20 12.65
N GLN A 85 5.76 1.33 13.10
CA GLN A 85 6.28 0.60 14.23
C GLN A 85 7.38 1.38 14.92
N LEU A 86 7.30 1.49 16.24
CA LEU A 86 8.34 2.09 17.08
C LEU A 86 8.17 1.54 18.48
N GLY A 87 8.93 0.51 18.83
CA GLY A 87 8.72 -0.17 20.10
C GLY A 87 9.63 -1.35 20.36
N VAL A 88 9.34 -2.05 21.45
CA VAL A 88 10.04 -3.25 21.89
C VAL A 88 9.07 -4.43 21.89
N GLN A 89 9.46 -5.54 21.27
CA GLN A 89 8.75 -6.81 21.36
C GLN A 89 9.50 -7.76 22.30
N LEU A 90 8.81 -8.28 23.31
CA LEU A 90 9.27 -9.39 24.13
C LEU A 90 8.65 -10.68 23.58
N ALA A 91 9.47 -11.51 22.94
CA ALA A 91 9.07 -12.74 22.28
C ALA A 91 9.45 -13.98 23.11
N GLY A 92 8.53 -14.42 23.96
CA GLY A 92 8.59 -15.68 24.69
C GLY A 92 7.98 -16.87 23.92
N PRO A 93 8.09 -18.10 24.45
CA PRO A 93 7.50 -19.30 23.83
C PRO A 93 5.97 -19.35 23.90
N LYS A 94 5.39 -18.75 24.95
CA LYS A 94 3.93 -18.74 25.20
C LYS A 94 3.30 -17.34 25.17
N LEU A 95 4.11 -16.29 25.27
CA LEU A 95 3.65 -14.91 25.37
C LEU A 95 4.49 -14.05 24.43
N THR A 96 3.81 -13.20 23.67
CA THR A 96 4.41 -12.04 23.01
C THR A 96 3.85 -10.79 23.68
N LEU A 97 4.73 -9.85 23.99
CA LEU A 97 4.36 -8.51 24.44
C LEU A 97 4.98 -7.47 23.52
N ASP A 98 4.17 -6.64 22.87
CA ASP A 98 4.63 -5.48 22.11
C ASP A 98 4.37 -4.21 22.95
N LEU A 99 5.39 -3.37 23.08
CA LEU A 99 5.38 -2.12 23.84
C LEU A 99 5.74 -0.96 22.91
N GLY A 100 4.95 0.11 22.91
CA GLY A 100 5.13 1.29 22.04
C GLY A 100 4.14 1.29 20.88
N ARG A 101 4.55 1.85 19.73
CA ARG A 101 3.76 1.84 18.51
C ARG A 101 3.90 0.49 17.81
N ALA A 102 2.80 -0.23 17.64
CA ALA A 102 2.79 -1.52 16.95
C ALA A 102 1.50 -1.76 16.17
N GLN A 103 1.58 -2.62 15.15
CA GLN A 103 0.41 -3.13 14.45
C GLN A 103 -0.33 -4.14 15.34
N VAL A 104 -1.63 -3.92 15.51
CA VAL A 104 -2.51 -4.88 16.17
C VAL A 104 -2.63 -6.07 15.23
N LEU A 105 -2.11 -7.23 15.65
CA LEU A 105 -1.84 -8.41 14.81
C LEU A 105 -0.82 -8.23 13.67
N ARG A 106 0.47 -8.04 14.00
CA ARG A 106 1.66 -8.34 13.15
C ARG A 106 1.45 -8.32 11.62
N GLY A 107 0.96 -7.21 11.06
CA GLY A 107 0.62 -7.09 9.63
C GLY A 107 -0.77 -6.52 9.38
N GLY A 108 -1.63 -6.46 10.39
CA GLY A 108 -2.95 -5.83 10.32
C GLY A 108 -2.87 -4.31 10.11
N PRO A 109 -3.94 -3.69 9.56
CA PRO A 109 -3.99 -2.26 9.29
C PRO A 109 -4.18 -1.41 10.56
N ARG A 110 -4.55 -2.01 11.70
CA ARG A 110 -4.73 -1.31 12.97
C ARG A 110 -3.39 -1.05 13.64
N LEU A 111 -3.19 0.17 14.12
CA LEU A 111 -2.03 0.57 14.90
C LEU A 111 -2.47 0.91 16.32
N VAL A 112 -1.58 0.69 17.29
CA VAL A 112 -1.77 1.13 18.68
C VAL A 112 -0.47 1.70 19.21
N ASP A 113 -0.56 2.81 19.93
CA ASP A 113 0.47 3.35 20.80
C ASP A 113 0.21 2.90 22.23
N GLY A 114 0.83 1.79 22.63
CA GLY A 114 0.60 1.22 23.95
C GLY A 114 1.16 -0.18 24.09
N VAL A 115 0.29 -1.12 24.47
CA VAL A 115 0.67 -2.49 24.77
C VAL A 115 -0.24 -3.45 24.02
N GLN A 116 0.36 -4.47 23.39
CA GLN A 116 -0.33 -5.64 22.90
C GLN A 116 0.26 -6.88 23.56
N ALA A 117 -0.59 -7.72 24.13
CA ALA A 117 -0.21 -9.00 24.71
C ALA A 117 -0.92 -10.14 23.97
N LEU A 118 -0.16 -11.11 23.48
CA LEU A 118 -0.68 -12.30 22.79
C LEU A 118 -0.15 -13.57 23.45
N VAL A 119 -1.06 -14.41 23.93
CA VAL A 119 -0.78 -15.71 24.51
C VAL A 119 -1.02 -16.78 23.45
N ARG A 120 -0.03 -17.64 23.24
CA ARG A 120 -0.15 -18.83 22.41
C ARG A 120 -0.93 -19.89 23.17
N ALA A 121 -2.23 -20.00 22.88
CA ALA A 121 -3.10 -21.00 23.47
C ALA A 121 -2.85 -22.41 22.90
N THR A 122 -2.53 -22.50 21.60
CA THR A 122 -2.09 -23.72 20.91
C THR A 122 -1.06 -23.37 19.84
N ASP A 123 -0.46 -24.35 19.17
CA ASP A 123 0.50 -24.09 18.07
C ASP A 123 -0.08 -23.28 16.91
N THR A 124 -1.41 -23.26 16.78
CA THR A 124 -2.13 -22.57 15.71
C THR A 124 -3.01 -21.42 16.20
N LEU A 125 -3.14 -21.19 17.51
CA LEU A 125 -4.07 -20.22 18.09
C LEU A 125 -3.35 -19.28 19.06
N GLU A 126 -3.45 -17.98 18.80
CA GLU A 126 -3.01 -16.91 19.67
C GLU A 126 -4.24 -16.08 20.10
N VAL A 127 -4.31 -15.77 21.39
CA VAL A 127 -5.39 -14.98 22.00
C VAL A 127 -4.80 -13.93 22.91
N GLY A 128 -5.45 -12.77 22.99
CA GLY A 128 -4.98 -11.71 23.85
C GLY A 128 -5.75 -10.42 23.64
N GLY A 129 -5.03 -9.31 23.74
CA GLY A 129 -5.64 -8.01 23.62
C GLY A 129 -4.63 -6.90 23.51
N TRP A 130 -5.14 -5.71 23.26
CA TRP A 130 -4.37 -4.48 23.20
C TRP A 130 -5.00 -3.42 24.11
N ALA A 131 -4.17 -2.48 24.56
CA ALA A 131 -4.58 -1.29 25.29
C ALA A 131 -3.61 -0.15 24.96
N GLY A 132 -4.13 1.04 24.70
CA GLY A 132 -3.28 2.19 24.36
C GLY A 132 -4.06 3.30 23.70
N LEU A 133 -3.33 4.19 23.05
CA LEU A 133 -3.92 5.21 22.19
C LEU A 133 -4.01 4.65 20.78
N GLN A 134 -5.21 4.69 20.19
CA GLN A 134 -5.33 4.43 18.77
C GLN A 134 -4.92 5.71 18.03
N PRO A 135 -3.95 5.65 17.10
CA PRO A 135 -3.67 6.80 16.26
C PRO A 135 -4.90 7.10 15.42
N ASP A 136 -4.92 8.29 14.84
CA ASP A 136 -5.95 8.64 13.89
C ASP A 136 -6.05 7.57 12.77
N LEU A 137 -7.27 7.29 12.29
CA LEU A 137 -7.47 6.24 11.27
C LEU A 137 -6.99 6.69 9.89
N PHE A 138 -6.85 8.01 9.67
CA PHE A 138 -6.53 8.65 8.39
C PHE A 138 -5.08 9.17 8.34
N THR A 139 -4.42 9.30 9.50
CA THR A 139 -3.03 9.77 9.64
C THR A 139 -2.28 8.93 10.66
N THR A 140 -0.94 8.86 10.59
CA THR A 140 -0.16 8.26 11.70
C THR A 140 0.02 9.20 12.89
N LEU A 141 -0.70 10.33 12.90
CA LEU A 141 -0.59 11.31 13.96
C LEU A 141 -1.21 10.76 15.25
N PRO A 142 -0.55 10.99 16.40
CA PRO A 142 -1.12 10.60 17.68
C PRO A 142 -2.39 11.40 17.93
N ARG A 143 -3.51 10.70 18.14
CA ARG A 143 -4.72 11.27 18.76
C ARG A 143 -4.85 10.72 20.17
N PHE A 144 -5.29 11.57 21.10
CA PHE A 144 -5.66 11.14 22.45
C PHE A 144 -7.01 10.42 22.41
N ARG A 145 -7.03 9.24 21.80
CA ARG A 145 -8.18 8.33 21.71
C ARG A 145 -7.80 7.01 22.40
N PRO A 146 -7.88 6.93 23.75
CA PRO A 146 -7.63 5.71 24.47
C PRO A 146 -8.58 4.61 24.02
N GLY A 147 -8.06 3.40 23.93
CA GLY A 147 -8.86 2.25 23.58
C GLY A 147 -8.27 0.95 24.08
N VAL A 148 -9.12 -0.08 24.00
CA VAL A 148 -8.80 -1.45 24.34
C VAL A 148 -9.52 -2.39 23.39
N GLY A 149 -9.01 -3.61 23.25
CA GLY A 149 -9.76 -4.61 22.52
C GLY A 149 -9.17 -6.00 22.53
N PRO A 150 -10.01 -7.03 22.34
CA PRO A 150 -9.57 -8.40 22.24
C PRO A 150 -8.88 -8.65 20.89
N VAL A 151 -7.98 -9.63 20.90
CA VAL A 151 -7.29 -10.09 19.71
C VAL A 151 -7.33 -11.62 19.67
N VAL A 152 -7.72 -12.18 18.55
CA VAL A 152 -7.69 -13.61 18.29
C VAL A 152 -7.06 -13.85 16.92
N ALA A 153 -6.06 -14.71 16.84
CA ALA A 153 -5.43 -15.12 15.60
C ALA A 153 -5.32 -16.63 15.53
N TYR A 154 -5.79 -17.19 14.43
CA TYR A 154 -5.65 -18.58 14.06
C TYR A 154 -4.78 -18.68 12.81
N ALA A 155 -3.83 -19.60 12.82
CA ALA A 155 -3.01 -19.84 11.65
C ALA A 155 -2.50 -21.28 11.58
N SER A 156 -2.70 -21.86 10.42
CA SER A 156 -2.28 -23.19 10.00
C SER A 156 -1.62 -23.07 8.61
N PRO A 157 -1.08 -24.15 8.03
CA PRO A 157 -0.45 -24.10 6.71
C PRO A 157 -1.37 -23.56 5.60
N ASN A 158 -2.68 -23.84 5.69
CA ASN A 158 -3.63 -23.52 4.63
C ASN A 158 -4.64 -22.45 5.04
N VAL A 159 -4.80 -22.16 6.33
CA VAL A 159 -5.82 -21.24 6.83
C VAL A 159 -5.20 -20.24 7.79
N GLN A 160 -5.47 -18.96 7.57
CA GLN A 160 -5.17 -17.87 8.48
C GLN A 160 -6.46 -17.09 8.72
N ALA A 161 -6.78 -16.84 9.97
CA ALA A 161 -7.96 -16.06 10.34
C ALA A 161 -7.62 -15.21 11.54
N SER A 162 -8.16 -14.01 11.62
CA SER A 162 -7.98 -13.18 12.79
C SER A 162 -9.11 -12.22 13.01
N LEU A 163 -9.32 -11.87 14.28
CA LEU A 163 -10.31 -10.92 14.74
C LEU A 163 -9.66 -9.96 15.73
N VAL A 164 -9.86 -8.67 15.50
CA VAL A 164 -9.49 -7.59 16.42
C VAL A 164 -10.76 -6.84 16.76
N GLY A 165 -11.08 -6.74 18.04
CA GLY A 165 -12.07 -5.78 18.51
C GLY A 165 -11.39 -4.46 18.87
N ASP A 166 -12.16 -3.38 18.80
CA ASP A 166 -11.77 -2.07 19.30
C ASP A 166 -12.91 -1.41 20.06
N LEU A 167 -12.58 -0.83 21.21
CA LEU A 167 -13.43 0.04 22.01
C LEU A 167 -12.61 1.30 22.28
N THR A 168 -13.03 2.46 21.76
CA THR A 168 -12.33 3.73 21.97
C THR A 168 -13.19 4.74 22.70
N VAL A 169 -12.50 5.64 23.41
CA VAL A 169 -13.06 6.77 24.11
C VAL A 169 -12.46 8.05 23.53
N TYR A 170 -13.31 9.06 23.32
CA TYR A 170 -12.88 10.40 22.91
C TYR A 170 -13.70 11.44 23.66
N GLY A 171 -13.07 12.52 24.12
CA GLY A 171 -13.77 13.56 24.90
C GLY A 171 -14.38 13.09 26.24
N GLY A 172 -14.04 11.88 26.72
CA GLY A 172 -14.62 11.28 27.92
C GLY A 172 -15.86 10.41 27.67
N GLU A 173 -16.29 10.26 26.40
CA GLU A 173 -17.44 9.46 26.01
C GLU A 173 -17.04 8.28 25.12
N LEU A 174 -17.92 7.28 25.03
CA LEU A 174 -17.74 6.17 24.10
C LEU A 174 -17.76 6.72 22.67
N ASP A 175 -16.70 6.46 21.95
CA ASP A 175 -16.47 7.05 20.64
C ASP A 175 -16.71 6.01 19.53
N ARG A 176 -16.11 4.82 19.64
CA ARG A 176 -16.28 3.75 18.66
C ARG A 176 -16.26 2.37 19.30
N VAL A 177 -17.10 1.49 18.77
CA VAL A 177 -17.00 0.04 18.94
C VAL A 177 -16.78 -0.58 17.57
N GLY A 178 -15.65 -1.24 17.35
CA GLY A 178 -15.32 -1.83 16.05
C GLY A 178 -14.84 -3.27 16.13
N ALA A 179 -14.88 -3.92 14.97
CA ALA A 179 -14.35 -5.26 14.78
C ALA A 179 -13.77 -5.40 13.38
N LEU A 180 -12.47 -5.68 13.30
CA LEU A 180 -11.79 -6.04 12.07
C LEU A 180 -11.54 -7.54 12.03
N SER A 181 -12.06 -8.19 11.00
CA SER A 181 -11.78 -9.59 10.70
C SER A 181 -10.97 -9.73 9.42
N MET A 182 -10.03 -10.66 9.42
CA MET A 182 -9.25 -11.04 8.25
C MET A 182 -9.26 -12.56 8.11
N PHE A 183 -9.32 -13.03 6.88
CA PHE A 183 -9.34 -14.45 6.55
C PHE A 183 -8.50 -14.71 5.31
N ARG A 184 -7.80 -15.83 5.29
CA ARG A 184 -7.08 -16.34 4.13
C ARG A 184 -7.14 -17.85 4.15
N PHE A 185 -7.52 -18.43 3.02
CA PHE A 185 -7.47 -19.84 2.74
C PHE A 185 -6.61 -20.06 1.49
N ALA A 186 -5.63 -20.96 1.56
CA ALA A 186 -4.81 -21.35 0.44
C ALA A 186 -4.87 -22.88 0.28
N ALA A 187 -5.36 -23.33 -0.87
CA ALA A 187 -5.29 -24.72 -1.30
C ALA A 187 -4.02 -24.91 -2.13
N GLU A 188 -2.90 -25.17 -1.44
CA GLU A 188 -1.58 -25.35 -2.03
C GLU A 188 -1.19 -24.21 -2.99
N ARG A 189 -1.00 -24.53 -4.27
CA ARG A 189 -0.70 -23.58 -5.35
C ARG A 189 -1.88 -23.34 -6.30
N ALA A 190 -2.99 -24.04 -6.07
CA ALA A 190 -4.10 -24.10 -7.02
C ALA A 190 -5.14 -23.00 -6.78
N ALA A 191 -5.40 -22.64 -5.52
CA ALA A 191 -6.35 -21.58 -5.22
C ALA A 191 -6.00 -20.84 -3.92
N GLU A 192 -6.32 -19.56 -3.89
CA GLU A 192 -6.27 -18.72 -2.70
C GLU A 192 -7.54 -17.89 -2.60
N VAL A 193 -8.13 -17.80 -1.42
CA VAL A 193 -9.21 -16.88 -1.10
C VAL A 193 -8.79 -16.06 0.09
N SER A 194 -8.92 -14.75 0.03
CA SER A 194 -8.71 -13.85 1.17
C SER A 194 -9.86 -12.90 1.33
N ALA A 195 -10.18 -12.56 2.58
CA ALA A 195 -11.24 -11.63 2.92
C ALA A 195 -10.81 -10.71 4.07
N ARG A 196 -11.35 -9.49 4.07
CA ARG A 196 -11.24 -8.50 5.13
C ARG A 196 -12.62 -7.89 5.33
N VAL A 197 -13.05 -7.74 6.57
CA VAL A 197 -14.31 -7.08 6.91
C VAL A 197 -14.08 -6.22 8.15
N ASP A 198 -14.36 -4.92 8.04
CA ASP A 198 -14.27 -3.93 9.12
C ASP A 198 -15.68 -3.41 9.44
N LEU A 199 -16.14 -3.70 10.65
CA LEU A 199 -17.41 -3.23 11.17
C LEU A 199 -17.16 -2.18 12.25
N GLU A 200 -18.01 -1.17 12.32
CA GLU A 200 -17.98 -0.19 13.41
C GLU A 200 -19.39 0.24 13.83
N ALA A 201 -19.49 0.72 15.07
CA ALA A 201 -20.60 1.50 15.57
C ALA A 201 -20.02 2.76 16.23
N VAL A 202 -20.48 3.91 15.77
CA VAL A 202 -20.05 5.25 16.23
C VAL A 202 -21.29 6.05 16.59
N GLY A 203 -21.34 6.60 17.80
CA GLY A 203 -22.49 7.36 18.30
C GLY A 203 -23.83 6.62 18.14
N ASP A 204 -24.83 7.34 17.63
CA ASP A 204 -26.20 6.84 17.44
C ASP A 204 -26.43 6.16 16.07
N GLU A 205 -25.43 6.12 15.19
CA GLU A 205 -25.60 5.62 13.81
C GLU A 205 -25.70 4.08 13.70
N GLY A 206 -25.52 3.37 14.83
CA GLY A 206 -25.61 1.92 14.90
C GLY A 206 -24.45 1.19 14.18
N PRO A 207 -24.48 -0.16 14.14
CA PRO A 207 -23.43 -0.94 13.50
C PRO A 207 -23.51 -0.85 11.96
N ARG A 208 -22.37 -0.55 11.32
CA ARG A 208 -22.23 -0.45 9.87
C ARG A 208 -20.96 -1.14 9.36
N LEU A 209 -20.96 -1.47 8.07
CA LEU A 209 -19.79 -1.93 7.34
C LEU A 209 -18.97 -0.72 6.89
N VAL A 210 -17.71 -0.65 7.30
CA VAL A 210 -16.78 0.42 6.92
C VAL A 210 -16.02 0.03 5.66
N ASP A 211 -15.57 -1.23 5.64
CA ASP A 211 -14.75 -1.78 4.57
C ASP A 211 -14.90 -3.31 4.49
N GLY A 212 -14.85 -3.84 3.28
CA GLY A 212 -15.08 -5.24 2.98
C GLY A 212 -14.38 -5.64 1.69
N LEU A 213 -13.32 -6.43 1.79
CA LEU A 213 -12.60 -6.95 0.63
C LEU A 213 -12.77 -8.47 0.57
N LEU A 214 -13.06 -9.00 -0.61
CA LEU A 214 -12.97 -10.41 -0.94
C LEU A 214 -12.12 -10.56 -2.19
N ARG A 215 -11.11 -11.43 -2.15
CA ARG A 215 -10.27 -11.79 -3.29
C ARG A 215 -10.22 -13.29 -3.43
N ALA A 216 -10.33 -13.77 -4.66
CA ALA A 216 -10.15 -15.16 -5.02
C ALA A 216 -9.19 -15.27 -6.20
N SER A 217 -8.23 -16.17 -6.10
CA SER A 217 -7.25 -16.45 -7.14
C SER A 217 -7.25 -17.95 -7.39
N VAL A 218 -7.31 -18.35 -8.66
CA VAL A 218 -7.22 -19.75 -9.07
C VAL A 218 -6.13 -19.88 -10.12
N VAL A 219 -5.33 -20.94 -10.03
CA VAL A 219 -4.29 -21.30 -10.98
C VAL A 219 -4.62 -22.71 -11.50
N PRO A 220 -5.53 -22.83 -12.50
CA PRO A 220 -5.97 -24.14 -12.99
C PRO A 220 -4.82 -24.94 -13.62
N VAL A 221 -3.86 -24.24 -14.23
CA VAL A 221 -2.61 -24.78 -14.77
C VAL A 221 -1.49 -23.78 -14.49
N ASP A 222 -0.23 -24.24 -14.44
CA ASP A 222 0.93 -23.41 -14.07
C ASP A 222 1.09 -22.11 -14.86
N ALA A 223 0.58 -22.07 -16.09
CA ALA A 223 0.67 -20.92 -16.98
C ALA A 223 -0.53 -19.96 -16.88
N PHE A 224 -1.63 -20.35 -16.22
CA PHE A 224 -2.89 -19.60 -16.26
C PHE A 224 -3.38 -19.27 -14.86
N ARG A 225 -3.69 -18.00 -14.62
CA ARG A 225 -4.23 -17.51 -13.36
C ARG A 225 -5.49 -16.70 -13.63
N VAL A 226 -6.52 -16.93 -12.83
CA VAL A 226 -7.74 -16.12 -12.78
C VAL A 226 -7.81 -15.48 -11.41
N ASP A 227 -8.13 -14.19 -11.39
CA ASP A 227 -8.29 -13.41 -10.17
C ASP A 227 -9.68 -12.77 -10.20
N ALA A 228 -10.41 -12.83 -9.10
CA ALA A 228 -11.66 -12.11 -8.92
C ALA A 228 -11.58 -11.36 -7.60
N PHE A 229 -12.19 -10.18 -7.55
CA PHE A 229 -12.33 -9.45 -6.31
C PHE A 229 -13.65 -8.69 -6.23
N TYR A 230 -14.06 -8.46 -4.99
CA TYR A 230 -15.09 -7.54 -4.61
C TYR A 230 -14.55 -6.67 -3.48
N ASP A 231 -14.70 -5.37 -3.61
CA ASP A 231 -14.23 -4.37 -2.67
C ASP A 231 -15.38 -3.43 -2.34
N ALA A 232 -15.77 -3.40 -1.09
CA ALA A 232 -16.74 -2.49 -0.53
C ALA A 232 -16.00 -1.55 0.39
N PHE A 233 -15.95 -0.27 0.06
CA PHE A 233 -15.16 0.70 0.81
C PHE A 233 -15.98 1.96 1.03
N SER A 234 -15.90 2.52 2.24
CA SER A 234 -16.39 3.87 2.49
C SER A 234 -15.26 4.88 2.22
N SER A 235 -15.63 6.11 1.88
CA SER A 235 -14.67 7.22 1.71
C SER A 235 -13.89 7.50 3.01
N TYR A 236 -14.42 7.06 4.16
CA TYR A 236 -13.70 6.96 5.44
C TYR A 236 -12.39 6.15 5.38
N LEU A 237 -12.22 5.28 4.38
CA LEU A 237 -10.99 4.51 4.18
C LEU A 237 -10.33 4.81 2.84
N TYR A 238 -11.06 5.34 1.85
CA TYR A 238 -10.49 5.73 0.57
C TYR A 238 -9.64 7.00 0.67
N GLN A 239 -9.96 7.93 1.60
CA GLN A 239 -9.02 8.99 1.97
C GLN A 239 -7.72 8.44 2.57
N ALA A 240 -7.77 7.28 3.24
CA ALA A 240 -6.54 6.59 3.63
C ALA A 240 -5.73 6.13 2.42
N SER A 241 -6.33 5.89 1.24
CA SER A 241 -5.56 5.61 0.02
C SER A 241 -5.01 6.87 -0.65
N THR A 242 -5.71 8.01 -0.57
CA THR A 242 -5.20 9.29 -1.10
C THR A 242 -4.11 9.91 -0.20
N THR A 243 -4.10 9.65 1.11
CA THR A 243 -2.98 10.00 2.01
C THR A 243 -1.87 8.94 2.11
N LEU A 244 -2.06 7.75 1.51
CA LEU A 244 -1.04 6.70 1.41
C LEU A 244 -0.45 6.56 0.00
N ASP A 245 -1.00 7.27 -0.99
CA ASP A 245 -0.55 7.31 -2.39
C ASP A 245 -0.02 8.71 -2.74
N PRO A 246 1.31 8.93 -2.66
CA PRO A 246 1.92 10.25 -2.89
C PRO A 246 1.71 10.79 -4.31
N ASP A 247 1.41 9.93 -5.30
CA ASP A 247 1.15 10.38 -6.68
C ASP A 247 -0.27 10.97 -6.83
N ARG A 248 -1.21 10.57 -5.96
CA ARG A 248 -2.59 11.06 -5.95
C ARG A 248 -2.77 12.26 -5.02
N GLN A 249 -1.96 12.34 -3.97
CA GLN A 249 -1.98 13.44 -3.03
C GLN A 249 -1.50 14.76 -3.64
N ARG A 250 -0.47 14.75 -4.50
CA ARG A 250 -0.05 15.96 -5.24
C ARG A 250 -1.10 16.49 -6.21
N PHE A 251 -1.99 15.62 -6.70
CA PHE A 251 -3.15 16.01 -7.50
C PHE A 251 -4.25 16.61 -6.60
N ASP A 252 -4.49 16.04 -5.42
CA ASP A 252 -5.40 16.60 -4.41
C ASP A 252 -4.86 17.90 -3.76
N ASP A 253 -3.54 18.09 -3.67
CA ASP A 253 -2.87 19.30 -3.17
C ASP A 253 -2.93 20.43 -4.21
N ARG A 254 -2.94 20.09 -5.51
CA ARG A 254 -3.32 21.03 -6.59
C ARG A 254 -4.80 21.44 -6.50
N LEU A 255 -5.67 20.57 -6.02
CA LEU A 255 -7.06 20.88 -5.61
C LEU A 255 -7.15 21.48 -4.19
N GLY A 256 -6.04 21.54 -3.46
CA GLY A 256 -5.93 21.86 -2.03
C GLY A 256 -6.37 23.28 -1.68
N ALA A 257 -6.39 24.20 -2.65
CA ALA A 257 -6.98 25.52 -2.52
C ALA A 257 -8.50 25.47 -2.22
N ILE A 258 -9.18 24.37 -2.57
CA ILE A 258 -10.59 24.11 -2.26
C ILE A 258 -10.75 23.38 -0.91
N SER A 259 -9.78 22.54 -0.54
CA SER A 259 -9.79 21.76 0.71
C SER A 259 -9.53 22.62 1.95
N GLN A 260 -8.51 23.49 1.91
CA GLN A 260 -8.16 24.39 3.03
C GLN A 260 -9.23 25.45 3.34
N ALA A 261 -10.16 25.70 2.40
CA ALA A 261 -11.29 26.60 2.62
C ALA A 261 -12.45 25.96 3.42
N ASN A 262 -12.44 24.64 3.66
CA ASN A 262 -13.64 23.89 4.05
C ASN A 262 -13.56 23.07 5.35
N ASP A 263 -12.53 23.25 6.19
CA ASP A 263 -12.49 22.77 7.58
C ASP A 263 -12.96 21.29 7.76
N LEU A 264 -12.40 20.38 6.96
CA LEU A 264 -12.88 18.99 6.88
C LEU A 264 -12.54 18.19 8.16
N THR A 265 -13.55 17.94 9.00
CA THR A 265 -13.49 17.00 10.14
C THR A 265 -13.99 15.61 9.74
N GLN A 266 -13.90 14.60 10.63
CA GLN A 266 -14.46 13.25 10.41
C GLN A 266 -15.97 13.30 10.02
N ASP A 267 -16.64 14.41 10.29
CA ASP A 267 -18.08 14.63 10.09
C ASP A 267 -18.45 15.13 8.69
N THR A 268 -17.48 15.48 7.84
CA THR A 268 -17.72 15.91 6.44
C THR A 268 -17.48 14.82 5.40
N LEU A 269 -17.11 13.61 5.84
CA LEU A 269 -16.80 12.48 4.97
C LEU A 269 -18.07 11.75 4.52
N ASP A 270 -18.11 11.32 3.25
CA ASP A 270 -19.23 10.55 2.71
C ASP A 270 -19.30 9.17 3.37
N PRO A 271 -20.33 8.90 4.20
CA PRO A 271 -20.49 7.61 4.87
C PRO A 271 -20.97 6.50 3.92
N ARG A 272 -21.24 6.82 2.64
CA ARG A 272 -21.74 5.85 1.67
C ARG A 272 -20.70 4.79 1.38
N LEU A 273 -21.16 3.55 1.40
CA LEU A 273 -20.38 2.40 0.99
C LEU A 273 -20.35 2.36 -0.54
N ASN A 274 -19.15 2.47 -1.09
CA ASN A 274 -18.87 2.27 -2.51
C ASN A 274 -18.56 0.80 -2.77
N HIS A 275 -18.80 0.38 -4.00
CA HIS A 275 -18.60 -1.01 -4.39
C HIS A 275 -17.84 -1.09 -5.70
N LEU A 276 -16.84 -1.96 -5.73
CA LEU A 276 -16.01 -2.24 -6.88
C LEU A 276 -15.88 -3.75 -7.02
N VAL A 277 -16.19 -4.27 -8.21
CA VAL A 277 -15.95 -5.66 -8.56
C VAL A 277 -14.89 -5.71 -9.66
N GLY A 278 -14.12 -6.78 -9.70
CA GLY A 278 -13.24 -7.01 -10.82
C GLY A 278 -12.90 -8.47 -11.06
N LEU A 279 -12.50 -8.74 -12.29
CA LEU A 279 -12.09 -10.04 -12.79
C LEU A 279 -10.85 -9.86 -13.67
N GLY A 280 -9.86 -10.70 -13.48
CA GLY A 280 -8.62 -10.73 -14.24
C GLY A 280 -8.27 -12.14 -14.68
N ALA A 281 -7.67 -12.26 -15.85
CA ALA A 281 -7.13 -13.50 -16.36
C ALA A 281 -5.75 -13.25 -16.95
N ARG A 282 -4.77 -14.05 -16.53
CA ARG A 282 -3.37 -13.94 -16.95
C ARG A 282 -2.87 -15.27 -17.49
N VAL A 283 -2.27 -15.22 -18.67
CA VAL A 283 -1.49 -16.32 -19.26
C VAL A 283 -0.02 -15.92 -19.27
N GLN A 284 0.83 -16.71 -18.61
CA GLN A 284 2.27 -16.58 -18.64
C GLN A 284 2.92 -17.95 -18.36
N PRO A 285 3.43 -18.66 -19.38
CA PRO A 285 4.13 -19.92 -19.20
C PRO A 285 5.31 -19.80 -18.22
N ARG A 286 5.45 -20.77 -17.32
CA ARG A 286 6.63 -20.87 -16.44
C ARG A 286 7.78 -21.53 -17.20
N THR A 287 8.53 -20.72 -17.95
CA THR A 287 9.74 -21.16 -18.66
C THR A 287 10.99 -20.58 -18.01
N LYS A 288 12.13 -21.28 -18.15
CA LYS A 288 13.44 -20.75 -17.74
C LYS A 288 13.97 -19.65 -18.67
N GLY A 289 13.40 -19.54 -19.88
CA GLY A 289 13.71 -18.50 -20.87
C GLY A 289 12.51 -17.63 -21.17
N ALA A 290 12.56 -16.96 -22.31
CA ALA A 290 11.52 -16.05 -22.78
C ALA A 290 10.12 -16.68 -22.73
N ALA A 291 9.15 -15.93 -22.19
CA ALA A 291 7.76 -16.34 -22.11
C ALA A 291 6.85 -15.22 -22.62
N PRO A 292 5.83 -15.52 -23.43
CA PRO A 292 4.77 -14.56 -23.69
C PRO A 292 3.98 -14.30 -22.40
N ARG A 293 3.47 -13.08 -22.26
CA ARG A 293 2.55 -12.70 -21.19
C ARG A 293 1.35 -12.00 -21.80
N VAL A 294 0.17 -12.43 -21.39
CA VAL A 294 -1.10 -11.77 -21.70
C VAL A 294 -1.90 -11.64 -20.41
N LEU A 295 -2.48 -10.47 -20.18
CA LEU A 295 -3.36 -10.17 -19.07
C LEU A 295 -4.55 -9.37 -19.59
N VAL A 296 -5.74 -9.74 -19.14
CA VAL A 296 -6.96 -8.95 -19.32
C VAL A 296 -7.60 -8.78 -17.96
N GLU A 297 -8.00 -7.56 -17.61
CA GLU A 297 -8.76 -7.27 -16.40
C GLU A 297 -9.97 -6.39 -16.74
N ALA A 298 -11.08 -6.65 -16.06
CA ALA A 298 -12.27 -5.82 -16.08
C ALA A 298 -12.59 -5.42 -14.64
N ARG A 299 -12.98 -4.17 -14.44
CA ARG A 299 -13.42 -3.62 -13.16
C ARG A 299 -14.68 -2.78 -13.37
N ASP A 300 -15.60 -2.85 -12.43
CA ASP A 300 -16.84 -2.08 -12.46
C ASP A 300 -17.12 -1.53 -11.06
N ARG A 301 -17.21 -0.19 -10.97
CA ARG A 301 -17.68 0.52 -9.79
C ARG A 301 -19.16 0.83 -9.99
N PHE A 302 -20.00 0.10 -9.28
CA PHE A 302 -21.43 0.39 -9.24
C PHE A 302 -21.73 1.30 -8.06
N HIS A 303 -22.41 2.41 -8.35
CA HIS A 303 -22.72 3.44 -7.37
C HIS A 303 -24.10 4.05 -7.70
N PRO A 304 -24.95 4.44 -6.74
CA PRO A 304 -26.26 5.03 -7.08
C PRO A 304 -26.14 6.30 -7.94
N ASP A 305 -25.18 7.16 -7.61
CA ASP A 305 -24.84 8.36 -8.37
C ASP A 305 -24.02 8.00 -9.63
N PRO A 306 -24.51 8.34 -10.84
CA PRO A 306 -23.88 8.04 -12.12
C PRO A 306 -22.45 8.57 -12.25
N ASP A 307 -22.16 9.77 -11.75
CA ASP A 307 -20.85 10.43 -11.89
C ASP A 307 -19.73 9.67 -11.14
N ASN A 308 -20.14 8.80 -10.21
CA ASN A 308 -19.29 7.95 -9.41
C ASN A 308 -19.18 6.51 -9.93
N ARG A 309 -19.86 6.18 -11.03
CA ARG A 309 -19.77 4.86 -11.68
C ARG A 309 -18.63 4.85 -12.68
N PHE A 310 -17.95 3.73 -12.79
CA PHE A 310 -17.04 3.53 -13.92
C PHE A 310 -16.88 2.06 -14.28
N VAL A 311 -16.63 1.80 -15.55
CA VAL A 311 -16.14 0.52 -16.06
C VAL A 311 -14.72 0.73 -16.56
N ARG A 312 -13.79 -0.13 -16.14
CA ARG A 312 -12.41 -0.14 -16.64
C ARG A 312 -12.08 -1.49 -17.23
N LEU A 313 -11.63 -1.50 -18.47
CA LEU A 313 -11.03 -2.64 -19.14
C LEU A 313 -9.53 -2.39 -19.29
N HIS A 314 -8.72 -3.34 -18.88
CA HIS A 314 -7.26 -3.29 -18.99
C HIS A 314 -6.78 -4.50 -19.78
N GLY A 315 -5.91 -4.26 -20.76
CA GLY A 315 -5.22 -5.30 -21.51
C GLY A 315 -3.73 -5.09 -21.45
N GLN A 316 -2.96 -6.16 -21.29
CA GLN A 316 -1.51 -6.14 -21.37
C GLN A 316 -1.02 -7.35 -22.17
N ALA A 317 -0.04 -7.13 -23.04
CA ALA A 317 0.59 -8.18 -23.82
C ALA A 317 2.08 -7.90 -24.04
N GLY A 318 2.87 -8.96 -24.11
CA GLY A 318 4.28 -8.85 -24.46
C GLY A 318 5.07 -10.10 -24.13
N ALA A 319 6.35 -9.92 -23.84
CA ALA A 319 7.25 -11.02 -23.50
C ALA A 319 8.11 -10.65 -22.30
N VAL A 320 8.35 -11.64 -21.45
CA VAL A 320 9.23 -11.52 -20.28
C VAL A 320 10.42 -12.45 -20.45
N ASN A 321 11.52 -12.13 -19.79
CA ASN A 321 12.74 -12.93 -19.74
C ASN A 321 13.37 -13.18 -21.13
N LEU A 322 13.22 -12.23 -22.07
CA LEU A 322 13.91 -12.21 -23.35
C LEU A 322 15.42 -12.14 -23.09
N GLY A 323 16.17 -13.08 -23.67
CA GLY A 323 17.62 -13.14 -23.46
C GLY A 323 18.06 -13.35 -22.01
N GLY A 324 17.16 -13.71 -21.08
CA GLY A 324 17.47 -13.92 -19.67
C GLY A 324 17.40 -12.66 -18.78
N ALA A 325 17.09 -11.50 -19.33
CA ALA A 325 17.20 -10.23 -18.60
C ALA A 325 16.22 -9.13 -19.05
N VAL A 326 15.47 -9.33 -20.14
CA VAL A 326 14.65 -8.27 -20.75
C VAL A 326 13.17 -8.62 -20.70
N ASP A 327 12.36 -7.70 -20.17
CA ASP A 327 10.90 -7.73 -20.24
C ASP A 327 10.43 -6.57 -21.12
N VAL A 328 9.48 -6.84 -22.04
CA VAL A 328 8.83 -5.82 -22.87
C VAL A 328 7.34 -6.08 -22.87
N LEU A 329 6.56 -5.13 -22.37
CA LEU A 329 5.12 -5.24 -22.21
C LEU A 329 4.45 -3.98 -22.76
N ALA A 330 3.46 -4.15 -23.63
CA ALA A 330 2.53 -3.10 -23.97
C ALA A 330 1.26 -3.27 -23.14
N ASP A 331 0.65 -2.18 -22.70
CA ASP A 331 -0.63 -2.20 -22.03
C ASP A 331 -1.55 -1.07 -22.49
N GLY A 332 -2.81 -1.17 -22.09
CA GLY A 332 -3.74 -0.08 -22.21
C GLY A 332 -4.97 -0.29 -21.37
N ASN A 333 -5.57 0.82 -20.98
CA ASN A 333 -6.83 0.89 -20.28
C ASN A 333 -7.85 1.65 -21.13
N TRP A 334 -9.07 1.16 -21.10
CA TRP A 334 -10.25 1.89 -21.51
C TRP A 334 -11.12 2.06 -20.28
N ILE A 335 -11.45 3.31 -19.95
CA ILE A 335 -12.28 3.68 -18.80
C ILE A 335 -13.49 4.42 -19.35
N ALA A 336 -14.67 3.93 -19.01
CA ALA A 336 -15.92 4.62 -19.22
C ALA A 336 -16.45 5.09 -17.87
N VAL A 337 -16.68 6.39 -17.75
CA VAL A 337 -17.39 7.03 -16.64
C VAL A 337 -18.70 7.56 -17.23
N ASP A 338 -19.76 7.72 -16.44
CA ASP A 338 -20.96 8.36 -16.99
C ASP A 338 -20.56 9.77 -17.45
N GLY A 339 -20.68 9.99 -18.75
CA GLY A 339 -20.36 11.25 -19.39
C GLY A 339 -19.04 11.37 -20.16
N GLY A 340 -18.28 10.27 -20.32
CA GLY A 340 -17.06 10.31 -21.12
C GLY A 340 -16.28 9.00 -21.18
N THR A 341 -15.29 8.96 -22.08
CA THR A 341 -14.33 7.85 -22.13
C THR A 341 -12.91 8.34 -22.06
N GLN A 342 -12.09 7.59 -21.35
CA GLN A 342 -10.65 7.76 -21.27
C GLN A 342 -9.98 6.51 -21.81
N ILE A 343 -8.97 6.72 -22.66
CA ILE A 343 -8.06 5.68 -23.12
C ILE A 343 -6.66 6.07 -22.68
N ASP A 344 -5.95 5.12 -22.10
CA ASP A 344 -4.51 5.25 -21.92
C ASP A 344 -3.81 4.01 -22.41
N ALA A 345 -2.69 4.17 -23.10
CA ALA A 345 -1.95 3.06 -23.69
C ALA A 345 -0.46 3.32 -23.59
N GLY A 346 0.32 2.28 -23.30
CA GLY A 346 1.73 2.45 -23.05
C GLY A 346 2.58 1.24 -23.38
N LEU A 347 3.90 1.48 -23.32
CA LEU A 347 4.95 0.50 -23.45
C LEU A 347 5.84 0.58 -22.21
N MET A 348 6.18 -0.57 -21.66
CA MET A 348 7.16 -0.71 -20.59
C MET A 348 8.25 -1.69 -21.04
N ALA A 349 9.50 -1.34 -20.79
CA ALA A 349 10.63 -2.22 -20.96
C ALA A 349 11.47 -2.25 -19.68
N VAL A 350 11.90 -3.44 -19.27
CA VAL A 350 12.82 -3.63 -18.14
C VAL A 350 14.03 -4.42 -18.65
N VAL A 351 15.23 -4.00 -18.31
CA VAL A 351 16.50 -4.63 -18.68
C VAL A 351 17.33 -4.80 -17.42
N ALA A 352 17.45 -6.04 -16.92
CA ALA A 352 18.11 -6.35 -15.65
C ALA A 352 19.27 -7.37 -15.80
N PRO A 353 20.42 -7.00 -16.40
CA PRO A 353 21.55 -7.89 -16.64
C PRO A 353 22.42 -8.15 -15.39
N GLY A 354 21.80 -8.40 -14.23
CA GLY A 354 22.48 -8.70 -12.97
C GLY A 354 22.30 -7.58 -11.93
N PRO A 355 23.39 -6.93 -11.45
CA PRO A 355 23.31 -5.94 -10.37
C PRO A 355 22.75 -4.59 -10.81
N VAL A 356 22.49 -4.40 -12.11
CA VAL A 356 21.92 -3.18 -12.68
C VAL A 356 20.59 -3.54 -13.32
N SER A 357 19.56 -2.73 -13.07
CA SER A 357 18.28 -2.78 -13.77
C SER A 357 17.95 -1.41 -14.31
N VAL A 358 17.51 -1.35 -15.57
CA VAL A 358 16.94 -0.15 -16.18
C VAL A 358 15.51 -0.47 -16.55
N ASP A 359 14.56 0.34 -16.13
CA ASP A 359 13.20 0.29 -16.63
C ASP A 359 12.82 1.62 -17.29
N GLY A 360 12.00 1.51 -18.33
CA GLY A 360 11.51 2.66 -19.07
C GLY A 360 10.05 2.45 -19.39
N SER A 361 9.28 3.51 -19.27
CA SER A 361 7.85 3.52 -19.53
C SER A 361 7.48 4.71 -20.40
N PHE A 362 6.52 4.52 -21.30
CA PHE A 362 5.88 5.59 -22.05
C PHE A 362 4.39 5.32 -22.14
N ARG A 363 3.56 6.33 -21.87
CA ARG A 363 2.10 6.24 -21.91
C ARG A 363 1.52 7.44 -22.64
N LEU A 364 0.50 7.19 -23.45
CA LEU A 364 -0.38 8.19 -24.03
C LEU A 364 -1.71 8.18 -23.28
N LEU A 365 -2.30 9.36 -23.12
CA LEU A 365 -3.61 9.57 -22.51
C LEU A 365 -4.51 10.31 -23.50
N GLN A 366 -5.73 9.83 -23.67
CA GLN A 366 -6.76 10.48 -24.48
C GLN A 366 -8.05 10.51 -23.68
N VAL A 367 -8.65 11.69 -23.57
CA VAL A 367 -9.96 11.90 -22.93
C VAL A 367 -10.95 12.38 -23.98
N SER A 368 -12.21 11.99 -23.81
CA SER A 368 -13.34 12.43 -24.63
C SER A 368 -14.49 12.85 -23.72
N ASP A 369 -15.07 14.01 -24.01
CA ASP A 369 -16.19 14.57 -23.26
C ASP A 369 -17.54 14.32 -23.96
N ASP A 370 -18.61 14.45 -23.18
CA ASP A 370 -19.99 14.13 -23.53
C ASP A 370 -20.60 14.94 -24.68
N ASP A 371 -20.14 16.17 -24.91
CA ASP A 371 -20.90 17.16 -25.68
C ASP A 371 -20.60 17.21 -27.20
N GLY A 372 -19.82 16.28 -27.77
CA GLY A 372 -19.61 16.32 -29.23
C GLY A 372 -18.55 15.42 -29.85
N GLY A 373 -17.93 14.50 -29.13
CA GLY A 373 -16.86 13.67 -29.70
C GLY A 373 -15.59 14.45 -30.03
N ASP A 374 -15.47 15.69 -29.56
CA ASP A 374 -14.22 16.44 -29.61
C ASP A 374 -13.22 15.76 -28.69
N LEU A 375 -12.13 15.30 -29.29
CA LEU A 375 -11.01 14.73 -28.57
C LEU A 375 -10.28 15.88 -27.88
N GLN A 376 -10.19 15.81 -26.55
CA GLN A 376 -9.28 16.69 -25.81
C GLN A 376 -7.85 16.51 -26.33
N PRO A 377 -6.95 17.50 -26.19
CA PRO A 377 -5.55 17.30 -26.52
C PRO A 377 -5.02 16.03 -25.84
N SER A 378 -4.19 15.25 -26.52
CA SER A 378 -3.65 14.03 -25.91
C SER A 378 -2.57 14.37 -24.89
N GLY A 379 -2.62 13.72 -23.73
CA GLY A 379 -1.55 13.73 -22.74
C GLY A 379 -0.51 12.65 -23.01
N TRP A 380 0.68 12.79 -22.42
CA TRP A 380 1.67 11.72 -22.41
C TRP A 380 2.56 11.77 -21.18
N TYR A 381 3.08 10.61 -20.81
CA TYR A 381 3.96 10.40 -19.67
C TYR A 381 5.11 9.51 -20.09
N ALA A 382 6.32 9.81 -19.64
CA ALA A 382 7.51 9.04 -19.92
C ALA A 382 8.37 8.94 -18.66
N ASP A 383 8.79 7.74 -18.32
CA ASP A 383 9.64 7.47 -17.16
C ASP A 383 10.87 6.66 -17.56
N LEU A 384 11.97 6.90 -16.86
CA LEU A 384 13.18 6.10 -16.93
C LEU A 384 13.76 5.95 -15.53
N PHE A 385 13.92 4.72 -15.06
CA PHE A 385 14.57 4.43 -13.80
C PHE A 385 15.78 3.51 -13.96
N LEU A 386 16.69 3.62 -13.00
CA LEU A 386 17.93 2.89 -12.88
C LEU A 386 18.08 2.42 -11.45
N ASP A 387 18.13 1.10 -11.26
CA ASP A 387 18.52 0.45 -10.02
C ASP A 387 19.95 -0.10 -10.12
N VAL A 388 20.74 0.14 -9.09
CA VAL A 388 22.09 -0.41 -8.93
C VAL A 388 22.22 -1.07 -7.57
N VAL A 389 22.46 -2.37 -7.56
CA VAL A 389 22.71 -3.18 -6.37
C VAL A 389 24.20 -3.43 -6.23
N SER A 390 24.77 -3.06 -5.09
CA SER A 390 26.11 -3.44 -4.69
C SER A 390 26.04 -4.46 -3.57
N GLU A 391 26.19 -5.75 -3.90
CA GLU A 391 26.14 -6.83 -2.91
C GLU A 391 27.26 -6.71 -1.86
N GLY A 392 28.48 -6.38 -2.29
CA GLY A 392 29.63 -6.25 -1.40
C GLY A 392 29.52 -5.06 -0.43
N ALA A 393 28.75 -4.05 -0.80
CA ALA A 393 28.46 -2.90 0.06
C ALA A 393 27.05 -2.97 0.67
N ASP A 394 26.27 -4.03 0.46
CA ASP A 394 24.85 -4.14 0.84
C ASP A 394 24.04 -2.86 0.54
N LEU A 395 24.23 -2.28 -0.64
CA LEU A 395 23.61 -1.01 -1.05
C LEU A 395 22.65 -1.24 -2.23
N LEU A 396 21.54 -0.52 -2.23
CA LEU A 396 20.68 -0.29 -3.38
C LEU A 396 20.63 1.21 -3.66
N LEU A 397 20.95 1.61 -4.87
CA LEU A 397 20.75 2.95 -5.39
C LEU A 397 19.64 2.88 -6.44
N THR A 398 18.64 3.74 -6.33
CA THR A 398 17.60 3.91 -7.34
C THR A 398 17.58 5.37 -7.77
N ALA A 399 17.66 5.61 -9.07
CA ALA A 399 17.52 6.94 -9.65
C ALA A 399 16.46 6.90 -10.74
N GLY A 400 15.76 8.01 -10.96
CA GLY A 400 14.87 8.09 -12.11
C GLY A 400 14.46 9.49 -12.47
N VAL A 401 13.91 9.60 -13.66
CA VAL A 401 13.38 10.82 -14.23
C VAL A 401 12.01 10.53 -14.85
N SER A 402 11.13 11.51 -14.74
CA SER A 402 9.78 11.46 -15.28
C SER A 402 9.50 12.74 -16.04
N VAL A 403 8.80 12.63 -17.16
CA VAL A 403 8.28 13.77 -17.90
C VAL A 403 6.82 13.51 -18.20
N ALA A 404 5.97 14.45 -17.82
CA ALA A 404 4.56 14.42 -18.09
C ALA A 404 4.15 15.66 -18.89
N ASN A 405 3.20 15.49 -19.79
CA ASN A 405 2.51 16.58 -20.44
C ASN A 405 1.02 16.27 -20.34
N GLU A 406 0.35 17.01 -19.47
CA GLU A 406 -1.10 16.87 -19.30
C GLU A 406 -1.82 17.84 -20.23
N PRO A 407 -2.94 17.42 -20.82
CA PRO A 407 -3.76 18.31 -21.60
C PRO A 407 -4.63 19.13 -20.64
N ASP A 408 -4.28 20.40 -20.46
CA ASP A 408 -5.22 21.39 -19.92
C ASP A 408 -5.90 22.10 -21.09
N LEU A 409 -7.15 22.52 -20.89
CA LEU A 409 -8.04 23.08 -21.91
C LEU A 409 -7.45 24.34 -22.57
N ASP A 410 -6.53 25.04 -21.89
CA ASP A 410 -5.99 26.32 -22.35
C ASP A 410 -4.45 26.42 -22.40
N GLN A 411 -3.67 25.49 -21.81
CA GLN A 411 -2.19 25.49 -21.84
C GLN A 411 -1.59 24.08 -21.79
N GLN A 412 -0.39 23.89 -22.35
CA GLN A 412 0.38 22.65 -22.13
C GLN A 412 1.05 22.72 -20.76
N ASP A 413 0.54 21.99 -19.77
CA ASP A 413 1.26 21.82 -18.50
C ASP A 413 2.25 20.67 -18.63
N ARG A 414 3.54 21.00 -18.60
CA ARG A 414 4.64 20.05 -18.56
C ARG A 414 5.20 19.96 -17.15
N ALA A 415 5.26 18.73 -16.65
CA ALA A 415 5.92 18.41 -15.41
C ALA A 415 7.19 17.60 -15.66
N TYR A 416 8.25 17.93 -14.93
CA TYR A 416 9.51 17.19 -14.90
C TYR A 416 9.75 16.72 -13.47
N GLY A 417 9.94 15.41 -13.31
CA GLY A 417 10.27 14.77 -12.06
C GLY A 417 11.69 14.20 -12.12
N ALA A 418 12.41 14.29 -11.02
CA ALA A 418 13.65 13.53 -10.82
C ALA A 418 13.69 13.02 -9.39
N PHE A 419 14.26 11.84 -9.18
CA PHE A 419 14.51 11.36 -7.83
C PHE A 419 15.75 10.48 -7.75
N LEU A 420 16.30 10.42 -6.55
CA LEU A 420 17.44 9.61 -6.20
C LEU A 420 17.22 9.07 -4.78
N THR A 421 17.30 7.76 -4.61
CA THR A 421 17.23 7.11 -3.30
C THR A 421 18.37 6.13 -3.14
N MET A 422 18.90 6.05 -1.93
CA MET A 422 19.91 5.09 -1.52
C MET A 422 19.39 4.36 -0.29
N SER A 423 19.41 3.03 -0.35
CA SER A 423 19.08 2.14 0.76
C SER A 423 20.27 1.29 1.15
N LYS A 424 20.64 1.32 2.43
CA LYS A 424 21.71 0.50 3.01
C LYS A 424 21.09 -0.63 3.82
N TYR A 425 21.42 -1.86 3.44
CA TYR A 425 21.05 -3.05 4.17
C TYR A 425 22.17 -3.42 5.15
N VAL A 426 21.79 -3.79 6.35
CA VAL A 426 22.68 -4.44 7.31
C VAL A 426 22.03 -5.76 7.68
N ARG A 427 22.71 -6.85 7.33
CA ARG A 427 22.33 -8.21 7.67
C ARG A 427 23.37 -8.78 8.63
N PRO A 428 22.98 -9.63 9.60
CA PRO A 428 23.95 -10.38 10.38
C PRO A 428 24.78 -11.27 9.43
N PRO A 429 26.05 -11.55 9.77
CA PRO A 429 26.88 -12.44 8.97
C PRO A 429 26.17 -13.78 8.78
N ARG A 430 26.10 -14.25 7.53
CA ARG A 430 25.60 -15.59 7.20
C ARG A 430 26.52 -16.58 7.94
N ARG A 431 25.97 -17.33 8.90
CA ARG A 431 26.68 -18.43 9.54
C ARG A 431 26.73 -19.65 8.63
#